data_AF-A0A843GWB4-F1
#
_entry.id   AF-A0A843GWB4-F1
#
_cell.length_a   1.000
_cell.length_b   1.000
_cell.length_c   1.000
_cell.angle_alpha   90.00
_cell.angle_beta   90.00
_cell.angle_gamma   90.00
#
_symmetry.space_group_name_H-M   'P 1'
#
loop_
_entity.id
_entity.type
_entity.pdbx_description
1 polymer ?
#
loop_
_entity_poly.entity_id
_entity_poly.type
_entity_poly.pdbx_seq_one_letter_code
_entity_poly.pdbx_strand_id
1 'polypeptide(L)'
;MSRKQKRYIPKSFESTGTTSDTSANIYMSMIMSENWQKLSKNQQLLYVYCKAQYYAEKRKPKPKLAQLSEQELAECFTMNKSKWCSLYHLYNNGNQNGFIKDMKALIVNGFIDIVENGKSTRSKSIYKLSNKWHK
;
A
#
# COMPACT_ATOMS: atom_id res chain seq x y z
N MET A 1 2.48 4.34 40.36
CA MET A 1 1.93 3.15 39.66
C MET A 1 1.53 3.53 38.25
N SER A 2 2.20 2.99 37.22
CA SER A 2 1.89 3.28 35.82
C SER A 2 0.55 2.62 35.44
N ARG A 3 -0.41 3.42 34.97
CA ARG A 3 -1.73 2.94 34.54
C ARG A 3 -1.54 2.09 33.28
N LYS A 4 -1.75 0.76 33.35
CA LYS A 4 -1.71 -0.11 32.17
C LYS A 4 -2.62 0.47 31.09
N GLN A 5 -2.04 0.82 29.94
CA GLN A 5 -2.81 1.30 28.79
C GLN A 5 -3.74 0.18 28.32
N LYS A 6 -5.02 0.48 28.13
CA LYS A 6 -5.98 -0.49 27.59
C LYS A 6 -5.60 -0.80 26.15
N ARG A 7 -5.49 -2.09 25.81
CA ARG A 7 -5.26 -2.55 24.44
C ARG A 7 -6.45 -2.14 23.57
N TYR A 8 -6.18 -1.59 22.39
CA TYR A 8 -7.24 -1.28 21.42
C TYR A 8 -7.95 -2.57 21.00
N ILE A 9 -9.29 -2.53 21.01
CA ILE A 9 -10.16 -3.60 20.51
C ILE A 9 -10.90 -3.00 19.32
N PRO A 10 -10.75 -3.56 18.10
CA PRO A 10 -11.48 -3.06 16.94
C PRO A 10 -12.98 -3.25 17.15
N LYS A 11 -13.77 -2.36 16.55
CA LYS A 11 -15.23 -2.49 16.63
C LYS A 11 -15.68 -3.69 15.78
N SER A 12 -16.81 -4.29 16.11
CA SER A 12 -17.32 -5.49 15.42
C SER A 12 -17.63 -5.27 13.93
N PHE A 13 -17.88 -4.04 13.51
CA PHE A 13 -18.07 -3.69 12.09
C PHE A 13 -16.75 -3.47 11.34
N GLU A 14 -15.62 -3.37 12.03
CA GLU A 14 -14.29 -3.12 11.44
C GLU A 14 -13.48 -4.40 11.27
N SER A 15 -13.71 -5.40 12.14
CA SER A 15 -12.89 -6.61 12.19
C SER A 15 -13.67 -7.79 12.77
N THR A 16 -13.24 -8.98 12.36
CA THR A 16 -13.70 -10.26 12.92
C THR A 16 -13.18 -10.51 14.35
N GLY A 17 -12.30 -9.65 14.86
CA GLY A 17 -11.68 -9.81 16.18
C GLY A 17 -10.60 -10.90 16.23
N THR A 18 -10.26 -11.51 15.09
CA THR A 18 -9.20 -12.50 15.01
C THR A 18 -7.82 -11.87 15.22
N THR A 19 -6.94 -12.56 15.94
CA THR A 19 -5.63 -12.01 16.34
C THR A 19 -4.67 -11.77 15.19
N SER A 20 -4.89 -12.39 14.04
CA SER A 20 -4.11 -12.18 12.81
C SER A 20 -4.77 -11.21 11.83
N ASP A 21 -5.88 -10.58 12.19
CA ASP A 21 -6.55 -9.61 11.32
C ASP A 21 -5.69 -8.34 11.20
N THR A 22 -5.43 -7.91 9.96
CA THR A 22 -4.62 -6.72 9.68
C THR A 22 -5.51 -5.59 9.20
N SER A 23 -5.31 -4.39 9.73
CA SER A 23 -6.04 -3.19 9.32
C SER A 23 -5.17 -2.22 8.53
N ALA A 24 -5.80 -1.51 7.59
CA ALA A 24 -5.18 -0.44 6.83
C ALA A 24 -5.97 0.86 7.05
N ASN A 25 -5.49 1.67 7.99
CA ASN A 25 -6.21 2.89 8.37
C ASN A 25 -6.03 3.98 7.32
N ILE A 26 -7.08 4.74 7.02
CA ILE A 26 -7.00 5.98 6.26
C ILE A 26 -7.41 7.11 7.19
N TYR A 27 -6.52 8.09 7.35
CA TYR A 27 -6.77 9.23 8.23
C TYR A 27 -7.56 10.31 7.48
N MET A 28 -8.37 11.07 8.21
CA MET A 28 -9.15 12.16 7.63
C MET A 28 -8.27 13.21 6.94
N SER A 29 -7.10 13.52 7.52
CA SER A 29 -6.12 14.42 6.90
C SER A 29 -5.66 13.96 5.51
N MET A 30 -5.63 12.65 5.27
CA MET A 30 -5.31 12.09 3.97
C MET A 30 -6.45 12.32 2.99
N ILE A 31 -7.68 11.98 3.37
CA ILE A 31 -8.88 12.12 2.52
C ILE A 31 -9.13 13.58 2.15
N MET A 32 -8.88 14.49 3.09
CA MET A 32 -9.09 15.93 2.91
C MET A 32 -7.92 16.62 2.18
N SER A 33 -6.80 15.92 1.92
CA SER A 33 -5.67 16.51 1.20
C SER A 33 -6.01 16.78 -0.26
N GLU A 34 -5.47 17.86 -0.81
CA GLU A 34 -5.64 18.21 -2.23
C GLU A 34 -5.15 17.08 -3.14
N ASN A 35 -4.04 16.44 -2.76
CA ASN A 35 -3.45 15.32 -3.49
C ASN A 35 -4.37 14.09 -3.53
N TRP A 36 -5.15 13.82 -2.47
CA TRP A 36 -6.16 12.75 -2.47
C TRP A 36 -7.35 13.08 -3.37
N GLN A 37 -7.80 14.34 -3.36
CA GLN A 37 -8.92 14.80 -4.17
C GLN A 37 -8.61 14.81 -5.68
N LYS A 38 -7.33 14.90 -6.06
CA LYS A 38 -6.88 14.73 -7.45
C LYS A 38 -6.96 13.28 -7.96
N LEU A 39 -7.02 12.29 -7.07
CA LEU A 39 -7.08 10.88 -7.45
C LEU A 39 -8.48 10.49 -7.91
N SER A 40 -8.54 9.63 -8.93
CA SER A 40 -9.79 8.97 -9.31
C SER A 40 -10.24 7.96 -8.24
N LYS A 41 -11.51 7.58 -8.27
CA LYS A 41 -12.07 6.54 -7.36
C LYS A 41 -11.26 5.24 -7.40
N ASN A 42 -10.83 4.81 -8.60
CA ASN A 42 -10.05 3.58 -8.77
C ASN A 42 -8.62 3.73 -8.22
N GLN A 43 -8.03 4.92 -8.31
CA GLN A 43 -6.72 5.22 -7.74
C GLN A 43 -6.77 5.23 -6.22
N GLN A 44 -7.79 5.85 -5.64
CA GLN A 44 -8.04 5.83 -4.20
C GLN A 44 -8.23 4.38 -3.71
N LEU A 45 -9.03 3.59 -4.43
CA LEU A 45 -9.22 2.17 -4.13
C LEU A 45 -7.90 1.39 -4.20
N LEU A 46 -7.12 1.57 -5.27
CA LEU A 46 -5.81 0.95 -5.42
C LEU A 46 -4.89 1.28 -4.23
N TYR A 47 -4.88 2.54 -3.77
CA TYR A 47 -4.09 2.94 -2.61
C TYR A 47 -4.50 2.20 -1.33
N VAL A 48 -5.80 2.04 -1.08
CA VAL A 48 -6.32 1.28 0.08
C VAL A 48 -5.74 -0.13 0.06
N TYR A 49 -5.75 -0.80 -1.09
CA TYR A 49 -5.21 -2.15 -1.24
C TYR A 49 -3.68 -2.20 -1.19
N CYS A 50 -2.97 -1.18 -1.67
CA CYS A 50 -1.54 -1.04 -1.44
C CYS A 50 -1.22 -0.99 0.05
N LYS A 51 -1.99 -0.22 0.82
CA LYS A 51 -1.82 -0.10 2.27
C LYS A 51 -2.19 -1.40 3.00
N ALA A 52 -3.28 -2.06 2.61
CA ALA A 52 -3.65 -3.37 3.14
C ALA A 52 -2.56 -4.42 2.85
N GLN A 53 -2.04 -4.44 1.62
CA GLN A 53 -0.96 -5.33 1.23
C GLN A 53 0.33 -5.06 2.00
N TYR A 54 0.64 -3.79 2.29
CA TYR A 54 1.76 -3.41 3.14
C TYR A 54 1.66 -4.07 4.53
N TYR A 55 0.51 -3.98 5.20
CA TYR A 55 0.33 -4.59 6.53
C TYR A 55 0.21 -6.11 6.48
N ALA A 56 -0.39 -6.68 5.43
CA ALA A 56 -0.55 -8.12 5.26
C ALA A 56 0.76 -8.86 4.90
N GLU A 57 1.72 -8.16 4.29
CA GLU A 57 2.98 -8.76 3.84
C GLU A 57 3.94 -9.00 5.01
N LYS A 58 3.82 -10.18 5.63
CA LYS A 58 4.64 -10.64 6.78
C LYS A 58 6.14 -10.62 6.50
N ARG A 59 6.54 -10.95 5.26
CA ARG A 59 7.93 -10.94 4.81
C ARG A 59 8.12 -9.81 3.81
N LYS A 60 8.82 -8.76 4.23
CA LYS A 60 9.04 -7.57 3.40
C LYS A 60 9.98 -7.90 2.23
N PRO A 61 9.67 -7.41 1.02
CA PRO A 61 10.53 -7.65 -0.13
C PRO A 61 11.87 -6.94 0.07
N LYS A 62 12.95 -7.62 -0.29
CA LYS A 62 14.29 -7.04 -0.30
C LYS A 62 14.62 -6.58 -1.72
N PRO A 63 14.85 -5.28 -1.95
CA PRO A 63 15.37 -4.81 -3.23
C PRO A 63 16.76 -5.39 -3.47
N LYS A 64 17.07 -5.65 -4.73
CA LYS A 64 18.36 -6.15 -5.19
C LYS A 64 19.31 -5.01 -5.51
N LEU A 65 18.78 -3.88 -6.00
CA LEU A 65 19.56 -2.76 -6.50
C LEU A 65 19.60 -1.59 -5.51
N ALA A 66 18.49 -1.30 -4.83
CA ALA A 66 18.42 -0.19 -3.88
C ALA A 66 19.01 -0.58 -2.52
N GLN A 67 19.95 0.24 -2.02
CA GLN A 67 20.42 0.14 -0.65
C GLN A 67 19.48 0.96 0.23
N LEU A 68 18.69 0.26 1.04
CA LEU A 68 17.72 0.85 1.96
C LEU A 68 18.11 0.55 3.40
N SER A 69 17.84 1.49 4.31
CA SER A 69 17.90 1.22 5.75
C SER A 69 16.85 0.18 6.16
N GLU A 70 17.03 -0.45 7.33
CA GLU A 70 16.05 -1.42 7.86
C GLU A 70 14.64 -0.83 8.00
N GLN A 71 14.56 0.45 8.38
CA GLN A 71 13.30 1.16 8.50
C GLN A 71 12.60 1.31 7.13
N GLU A 72 13.34 1.68 6.09
CA GLU A 72 12.78 1.82 4.74
C GLU A 72 12.39 0.46 4.14
N LEU A 73 13.16 -0.59 4.44
CA LEU A 73 12.81 -1.96 4.08
C LEU A 73 11.52 -2.41 4.74
N ALA A 74 11.31 -2.04 6.01
CA ALA A 74 10.09 -2.36 6.74
C ALA A 74 8.84 -1.76 6.07
N GLU A 75 8.99 -0.61 5.40
CA GLU A 75 7.96 0.15 4.68
C GLU A 75 7.69 -0.36 3.24
N CYS A 76 8.43 -1.37 2.78
CA CYS A 76 8.31 -1.90 1.42
C CYS A 76 7.20 -2.96 1.27
N PHE A 77 6.65 -3.08 0.06
CA PHE A 77 5.68 -4.11 -0.31
C PHE A 77 5.71 -4.39 -1.82
N THR A 78 5.08 -5.48 -2.24
CA THR A 78 4.89 -5.80 -3.67
C THR A 78 3.43 -5.75 -4.07
N MET A 79 3.14 -5.26 -5.27
CA MET A 79 1.80 -5.27 -5.87
C MET A 79 1.87 -5.78 -7.31
N ASN A 80 2.00 -7.11 -7.46
CA ASN A 80 2.15 -7.78 -8.76
C ASN A 80 0.79 -8.27 -9.30
N LYS A 81 0.79 -8.82 -10.52
CA LYS A 81 -0.42 -9.30 -11.19
C LYS A 81 -1.25 -10.29 -10.38
N SER A 82 -0.61 -11.25 -9.72
CA SER A 82 -1.33 -12.19 -8.85
C SER A 82 -2.04 -11.48 -7.69
N LYS A 83 -1.50 -10.38 -7.17
CA LYS A 83 -2.14 -9.60 -6.10
C LYS A 83 -3.28 -8.74 -6.63
N TRP A 84 -3.00 -7.83 -7.57
CA TRP A 84 -4.03 -6.89 -8.02
C TRP A 84 -5.13 -7.54 -8.87
N CYS A 85 -4.84 -8.66 -9.56
CA CYS A 85 -5.83 -9.37 -10.40
C CYS A 85 -6.49 -10.53 -9.66
N SER A 86 -5.68 -11.47 -9.15
CA SER A 86 -6.19 -12.76 -8.68
C SER A 86 -6.60 -12.74 -7.21
N LEU A 87 -5.89 -11.99 -6.36
CA LEU A 87 -6.19 -11.91 -4.93
C LEU A 87 -7.23 -10.82 -4.62
N TYR A 88 -7.05 -9.63 -5.18
CA TYR A 88 -7.88 -8.47 -4.84
C TYR A 88 -8.92 -8.11 -5.90
N HIS A 89 -8.89 -8.74 -7.07
CA HIS A 89 -9.85 -8.50 -8.15
C HIS A 89 -10.02 -7.02 -8.54
N LEU A 90 -8.96 -6.21 -8.43
CA LEU A 90 -8.99 -4.76 -8.71
C LEU A 90 -9.01 -4.44 -10.19
N TYR A 91 -8.35 -5.29 -10.99
CA TYR A 91 -8.27 -5.13 -12.43
C TYR A 91 -8.43 -6.49 -13.10
N ASN A 92 -9.04 -6.48 -14.29
CA ASN A 92 -9.15 -7.65 -15.13
C ASN A 92 -7.77 -8.11 -15.63
N ASN A 93 -7.65 -9.40 -15.98
CA ASN A 93 -6.41 -10.06 -16.40
C ASN A 93 -5.68 -9.34 -17.56
N GLY A 94 -6.42 -8.69 -18.47
CA GLY A 94 -5.87 -7.90 -19.59
C GLY A 94 -5.61 -6.42 -19.29
N ASN A 95 -6.06 -5.89 -18.14
CA ASN A 95 -5.99 -4.46 -17.84
C ASN A 95 -4.72 -4.06 -17.08
N GLN A 96 -3.56 -4.53 -17.54
CA GLN A 96 -2.28 -4.16 -16.95
C GLN A 96 -1.95 -2.68 -17.14
N ASN A 97 -2.39 -2.09 -18.27
CA ASN A 97 -2.18 -0.67 -18.55
C ASN A 97 -2.98 0.23 -17.59
N GLY A 98 -4.20 -0.16 -17.21
CA GLY A 98 -4.97 0.52 -16.17
C GLY A 98 -4.24 0.53 -14.84
N PHE A 99 -3.77 -0.64 -14.38
CA PHE A 99 -2.97 -0.75 -13.17
C PHE A 99 -1.72 0.14 -13.19
N ILE A 100 -0.96 0.13 -14.30
CA ILE A 100 0.25 0.95 -14.43
C ILE A 100 -0.09 2.44 -14.39
N LYS A 101 -1.15 2.86 -15.09
CA LYS A 101 -1.63 4.25 -15.10
C LYS A 101 -2.01 4.70 -13.68
N ASP A 102 -2.78 3.90 -12.97
CA ASP A 102 -3.27 4.26 -11.64
C ASP A 102 -2.15 4.22 -10.58
N MET A 103 -1.24 3.24 -10.65
CA MET A 103 -0.05 3.21 -9.80
C MET A 103 0.85 4.42 -10.06
N LYS A 104 1.01 4.84 -11.32
CA LYS A 104 1.75 6.06 -11.66
C LYS A 104 1.09 7.31 -11.07
N ALA A 105 -0.24 7.40 -11.08
CA ALA A 105 -0.96 8.51 -10.45
C ALA A 105 -0.71 8.58 -8.94
N LEU A 106 -0.68 7.43 -8.25
CA LEU A 106 -0.33 7.36 -6.83
C LEU A 106 1.10 7.81 -6.55
N ILE A 107 2.04 7.49 -7.44
CA ILE A 107 3.43 7.94 -7.34
C ILE A 107 3.53 9.45 -7.54
N VAL A 108 2.89 9.98 -8.58
CA VAL A 108 2.91 11.42 -8.90
C VAL A 108 2.30 12.26 -7.78
N ASN A 109 1.20 11.80 -7.17
CA ASN A 109 0.55 12.49 -6.05
C ASN A 109 1.21 12.20 -4.68
N GLY A 110 2.35 11.51 -4.65
CA GLY A 110 3.17 11.37 -3.44
C GLY A 110 2.64 10.37 -2.40
N PHE A 111 1.80 9.42 -2.81
CA PHE A 111 1.27 8.37 -1.93
C PHE A 111 2.14 7.11 -1.92
N ILE A 112 2.84 6.83 -3.02
CA ILE A 112 3.68 5.64 -3.21
C ILE A 112 5.01 6.06 -3.84
N ASP A 113 6.10 5.41 -3.46
CA ASP A 113 7.38 5.48 -4.16
C ASP A 113 7.71 4.13 -4.79
N ILE A 114 8.32 4.15 -5.98
CA ILE A 114 8.90 2.95 -6.59
C ILE A 114 10.34 2.78 -6.12
N VAL A 115 10.60 1.68 -5.42
CA VAL A 115 11.94 1.35 -4.91
C VAL A 115 12.74 0.60 -5.97
N GLU A 116 12.11 -0.38 -6.62
CA GLU A 116 12.74 -1.17 -7.67
C GLU A 116 11.72 -1.50 -8.76
N ASN A 117 12.09 -1.27 -10.01
CA ASN A 117 11.26 -1.62 -11.16
C ASN A 117 11.72 -2.96 -11.75
N GLY A 118 10.89 -4.01 -11.56
CA GLY A 118 11.20 -5.35 -12.02
C GLY A 118 10.98 -5.59 -13.52
N LYS A 119 10.57 -4.59 -14.30
CA LYS A 119 10.27 -4.74 -15.74
C LYS A 119 11.47 -5.25 -16.53
N SER A 120 12.66 -4.69 -16.30
CA SER A 120 13.87 -5.06 -17.06
C SER A 120 14.45 -6.41 -16.61
N THR A 121 14.40 -6.67 -15.31
CA THR A 121 14.99 -7.85 -14.66
C THR A 121 14.03 -9.04 -14.58
N ARG A 122 12.82 -8.91 -15.14
CA ARG A 122 11.71 -9.88 -15.01
C ARG A 122 11.41 -10.25 -13.55
N SER A 123 11.66 -9.33 -12.61
CA SER A 123 11.35 -9.48 -11.19
C SER A 123 10.05 -8.75 -10.82
N LYS A 124 9.61 -8.91 -9.57
CA LYS A 124 8.48 -8.13 -9.04
C LYS A 124 8.97 -6.71 -8.76
N SER A 125 8.19 -5.70 -9.15
CA SER A 125 8.44 -4.35 -8.69
C SER A 125 8.19 -4.23 -7.19
N ILE A 126 9.02 -3.43 -6.53
CA ILE A 126 8.96 -3.14 -5.09
C ILE A 126 8.55 -1.69 -4.93
N TYR A 127 7.57 -1.47 -4.06
CA TYR A 127 7.00 -0.16 -3.76
C TYR A 127 7.14 0.12 -2.27
N LYS A 128 7.03 1.40 -1.91
CA LYS A 128 7.04 1.90 -0.54
C LYS A 128 5.91 2.92 -0.36
N LEU A 129 5.27 2.96 0.81
CA LEU A 129 4.34 4.05 1.12
C LEU A 129 5.11 5.36 1.29
N SER A 130 4.54 6.46 0.82
CA SER A 130 5.19 7.76 0.84
C SER A 130 4.40 8.76 1.68
N ASN A 131 5.10 9.74 2.24
CA ASN A 131 4.53 10.89 2.94
C ASN A 131 4.62 12.18 2.11
N LYS A 132 4.92 12.08 0.82
CA LYS A 132 5.02 13.26 -0.07
C LYS A 132 3.66 13.91 -0.35
N TRP A 133 2.57 13.17 -0.19
CA TRP A 133 1.20 13.68 -0.34
C TRP A 133 0.82 14.78 0.67
N HIS A 134 1.58 14.94 1.76
CA HIS A 134 1.37 16.00 2.74
C HIS A 134 1.76 17.40 2.24
N LYS A 135 2.52 17.48 1.14
CA LYS A 135 3.09 18.71 0.61
C LYS A 135 2.15 19.41 -0.35
#